data_AF-A0A093YZE6-F1
#
_entry.id   AF-A0A093YZE6-F1
#
_cell.length_a   1.000
_cell.length_b   1.000
_cell.length_c   1.000
_cell.angle_alpha   90.00
_cell.angle_beta   90.00
_cell.angle_gamma   90.00
#
_symmetry.space_group_name_H-M   'P 1'
#
loop_
_entity.id
_entity.type
_entity.pdbx_description
1 polymer ?
#
loop_
_entity_poly.entity_id
_entity_poly.type
_entity_poly.pdbx_seq_one_letter_code
_entity_poly.pdbx_strand_id
1 'polypeptide(L)'
;MGNYDSDSSDGGDQDYTETNVLLGYASKEASESDDVNSYIGGRPAWLDPATPPSAALARCKVCKDMMILLLQLNGDLPKDFPGHERRLYVLSCRRKTCRRKEGSIRVVRSLRSSEAPKEVQKEEAKPAPKPTPQGQGKVVSNTMFGDSLFGSKPTGGAFGGNPFSSAPAGASANPFSTAAP
;
A
#
# COMPACT_ATOMS: atom_id res chain seq x y z
N MET A 1 -25.99 -51.08 3.17
CA MET A 1 -25.44 -49.88 2.50
C MET A 1 -26.61 -49.02 2.10
N GLY A 2 -26.75 -47.82 2.68
CA GLY A 2 -27.86 -46.93 2.36
C GLY A 2 -27.70 -46.40 0.94
N ASN A 3 -28.71 -46.61 0.11
CA ASN A 3 -28.77 -46.15 -1.27
C ASN A 3 -28.92 -44.61 -1.26
N TYR A 4 -28.04 -43.93 -2.00
CA TYR A 4 -28.05 -42.49 -2.18
C TYR A 4 -29.16 -42.15 -3.18
N ASP A 5 -30.30 -41.69 -2.66
CA ASP A 5 -31.45 -41.28 -3.47
C ASP A 5 -31.28 -39.81 -3.86
N SER A 6 -30.64 -39.59 -5.01
CA SER A 6 -30.42 -38.27 -5.59
C SER A 6 -31.57 -37.95 -6.53
N ASP A 7 -32.76 -37.73 -5.96
CA ASP A 7 -33.94 -37.32 -6.72
C ASP A 7 -33.86 -35.82 -7.03
N SER A 8 -32.95 -35.45 -7.94
CA SER A 8 -32.96 -34.14 -8.58
C SER A 8 -34.02 -34.17 -9.66
N SER A 9 -35.27 -33.96 -9.25
CA SER A 9 -36.41 -33.84 -10.14
C SER A 9 -36.28 -32.56 -10.95
N ASP A 10 -35.54 -32.63 -12.07
CA ASP A 10 -35.62 -31.66 -13.17
C ASP A 10 -36.91 -31.94 -13.95
N GLY A 11 -38.04 -31.66 -13.28
CA GLY A 11 -39.37 -31.71 -13.87
C GLY A 11 -39.58 -30.45 -14.68
N GLY A 12 -39.32 -30.54 -15.99
CA GLY A 12 -39.31 -29.44 -16.96
C GLY A 12 -40.60 -28.66 -17.18
N ASP A 13 -41.58 -28.71 -16.26
CA ASP A 13 -42.87 -28.01 -16.38
C ASP A 13 -43.41 -27.53 -15.00
N GLN A 14 -42.54 -27.26 -14.03
CA GLN A 14 -42.97 -26.70 -12.74
C GLN A 14 -42.96 -25.18 -12.76
N ASP A 15 -44.13 -24.58 -12.54
CA ASP A 15 -44.29 -23.14 -12.30
C ASP A 15 -43.40 -22.73 -11.11
N TYR A 16 -42.25 -22.15 -11.42
CA TYR A 16 -41.33 -21.64 -10.41
C TYR A 16 -42.05 -20.55 -9.59
N THR A 17 -42.16 -20.76 -8.28
CA THR A 17 -42.63 -19.69 -7.38
C THR A 17 -41.54 -18.63 -7.32
N GLU A 18 -41.76 -17.50 -7.98
CA GLU A 18 -40.88 -16.33 -7.89
C GLU A 18 -40.81 -15.87 -6.44
N THR A 19 -39.66 -16.10 -5.80
CA THR A 19 -39.41 -15.57 -4.46
C THR A 19 -38.83 -14.17 -4.57
N ASN A 20 -39.27 -13.24 -3.74
CA ASN A 20 -38.71 -11.88 -3.65
C ASN A 20 -37.30 -11.85 -3.02
N VAL A 21 -36.57 -12.96 -3.06
CA VAL A 21 -35.20 -13.07 -2.58
C VAL A 21 -34.29 -12.47 -3.64
N LEU A 22 -33.91 -11.20 -3.43
CA LEU A 22 -32.81 -10.56 -4.15
C LEU A 22 -31.51 -11.28 -3.79
N LEU A 23 -31.19 -12.34 -4.52
CA LEU A 23 -29.85 -12.90 -4.51
C LEU A 23 -28.91 -11.83 -5.05
N GLY A 24 -27.95 -11.40 -4.21
CA GLY A 24 -26.96 -10.38 -4.55
C GLY A 24 -25.94 -10.89 -5.55
N TYR A 25 -26.37 -11.16 -6.78
CA TYR A 25 -25.47 -11.34 -7.90
C TYR A 25 -24.89 -9.98 -8.27
N ALA A 26 -23.62 -9.95 -8.65
CA ALA A 26 -23.00 -8.74 -9.15
C ALA A 26 -23.84 -8.23 -10.34
N SER A 27 -24.36 -7.00 -10.23
CA SER A 27 -25.32 -6.44 -11.18
C SER A 27 -24.73 -6.16 -12.56
N LYS A 28 -23.41 -6.26 -12.70
CA LYS A 28 -22.65 -6.12 -13.94
C LYS A 28 -21.52 -7.15 -13.94
N GLU A 29 -21.24 -7.71 -15.12
CA GLU A 29 -20.00 -8.44 -15.39
C GLU A 29 -18.82 -7.56 -14.95
N ALA A 30 -17.86 -8.15 -14.23
CA ALA A 30 -16.65 -7.44 -13.84
C ALA A 30 -15.93 -6.97 -15.12
N SER A 31 -15.94 -5.67 -15.36
CA SER A 31 -15.08 -5.00 -16.33
C SER A 31 -13.60 -5.22 -15.97
N GLU A 32 -12.67 -5.03 -16.91
CA GLU A 32 -11.24 -5.09 -16.58
C GLU A 32 -10.80 -4.05 -15.53
N SER A 33 -11.65 -3.05 -15.25
CA SER A 33 -11.49 -2.08 -14.18
C SER A 33 -12.11 -2.49 -12.83
N ASP A 34 -12.88 -3.58 -12.79
CA ASP A 34 -13.44 -4.11 -11.55
C ASP A 34 -12.39 -4.89 -10.76
N ASP A 35 -12.50 -4.84 -9.44
CA ASP A 35 -11.48 -5.28 -8.51
C ASP A 35 -11.40 -6.83 -8.44
N VAL A 36 -10.71 -7.42 -9.42
CA VAL A 36 -10.45 -8.88 -9.53
C VAL A 36 -9.69 -9.46 -8.33
N ASN A 37 -9.17 -8.60 -7.45
CA ASN A 37 -8.43 -9.00 -6.27
C ASN A 37 -9.31 -9.15 -5.02
N SER A 38 -10.61 -8.85 -5.09
CA SER A 38 -11.54 -9.00 -3.98
C SER A 38 -12.46 -10.21 -4.17
N TYR A 39 -12.36 -11.21 -3.27
CA TYR A 39 -13.17 -12.43 -3.37
C TYR A 39 -13.32 -13.15 -2.02
N ILE A 40 -14.35 -14.00 -1.93
CA ILE A 40 -14.67 -14.82 -0.76
C ILE A 40 -14.09 -16.23 -0.96
N GLY A 41 -13.41 -16.76 0.05
CA GLY A 41 -12.88 -18.12 0.04
C GLY A 41 -11.70 -18.31 -0.91
N GLY A 42 -11.47 -19.56 -1.32
CA GLY A 42 -10.39 -19.91 -2.26
C GLY A 42 -8.99 -19.91 -1.64
N ARG A 43 -7.98 -19.73 -2.50
CA ARG A 43 -6.57 -19.57 -2.11
C ARG A 43 -6.19 -18.09 -2.20
N PRO A 44 -5.45 -17.54 -1.22
CA PRO A 44 -5.04 -16.14 -1.26
C PRO A 44 -4.11 -15.86 -2.44
N ALA A 45 -4.39 -14.77 -3.14
CA ALA A 45 -3.50 -14.17 -4.12
C ALA A 45 -2.68 -13.10 -3.40
N TRP A 46 -1.49 -13.50 -2.95
CA TRP A 46 -0.58 -12.63 -2.20
C TRP A 46 -0.23 -11.37 -2.98
N LEU A 47 -0.06 -10.26 -2.25
CA LEU A 47 0.22 -8.95 -2.83
C LEU A 47 1.53 -8.99 -3.63
N ASP A 48 2.51 -9.69 -3.08
CA ASP A 48 3.73 -10.09 -3.77
C ASP A 48 3.76 -11.62 -3.91
N PRO A 49 3.65 -12.16 -5.13
CA PRO A 49 3.82 -13.59 -5.37
C PRO A 49 5.21 -14.12 -5.01
N ALA A 50 6.26 -13.29 -5.09
CA ALA A 50 7.63 -13.69 -4.80
C ALA A 50 7.94 -13.73 -3.30
N THR A 51 7.22 -12.93 -2.50
CA THR A 51 7.40 -12.87 -1.04
C THR A 51 6.10 -13.16 -0.29
N PRO A 52 5.59 -14.40 -0.35
CA PRO A 52 4.40 -14.76 0.39
C PRO A 52 4.64 -14.67 1.91
N PRO A 53 3.61 -14.35 2.70
CA PRO A 53 3.72 -14.31 4.16
C PRO A 53 4.05 -15.70 4.73
N SER A 54 4.74 -15.70 5.88
CA SER A 54 5.03 -16.93 6.62
C SER A 54 3.74 -17.71 6.94
N ALA A 55 3.78 -19.03 6.73
CA ALA A 55 2.67 -19.94 7.06
C ALA A 55 2.24 -19.87 8.54
N ALA A 56 3.10 -19.37 9.44
CA ALA A 56 2.75 -19.13 10.83
C ALA A 56 1.60 -18.11 11.00
N LEU A 57 1.46 -17.16 10.06
CA LEU A 57 0.36 -16.20 10.06
C LEU A 57 -0.99 -16.85 9.72
N ALA A 58 -0.97 -17.97 8.99
CA ALA A 58 -2.14 -18.76 8.64
C ALA A 58 -2.46 -19.88 9.66
N ARG A 59 -1.86 -19.87 10.86
CA ARG A 59 -2.17 -20.86 11.92
C ARG A 59 -3.15 -20.32 12.96
N CYS A 60 -4.07 -21.19 13.40
CA CYS A 60 -4.99 -20.95 14.49
C CYS A 60 -4.25 -20.78 15.82
N LYS A 61 -4.54 -19.70 16.57
CA LYS A 61 -3.91 -19.51 17.88
C LYS A 61 -4.42 -20.52 18.92
N VAL A 62 -5.65 -21.01 18.75
CA VAL A 62 -6.30 -21.94 19.67
C VAL A 62 -5.81 -23.37 19.46
N CYS A 63 -5.91 -23.88 18.24
CA CYS A 63 -5.68 -25.30 17.95
C CYS A 63 -4.43 -25.58 17.11
N LYS A 64 -3.71 -24.54 16.69
CA LYS A 64 -2.44 -24.57 15.93
C LYS A 64 -2.51 -25.16 14.51
N ASP A 65 -3.69 -25.56 14.05
CA ASP A 65 -3.94 -25.98 12.66
C ASP A 65 -3.89 -24.81 11.68
N MET A 66 -3.74 -25.15 10.40
CA MET A 66 -3.88 -24.22 9.29
C MET A 66 -5.32 -23.70 9.17
N MET A 67 -5.44 -22.39 9.00
CA MET A 67 -6.67 -21.68 8.72
C MET A 67 -6.97 -21.68 7.22
N ILE A 68 -8.22 -21.39 6.89
CA ILE A 68 -8.66 -21.13 5.52
C ILE A 68 -8.86 -19.64 5.29
N LEU A 69 -8.72 -19.19 4.05
CA LEU A 69 -9.14 -17.86 3.64
C LEU A 69 -10.67 -17.79 3.67
N LEU A 70 -11.20 -16.78 4.33
CA LEU A 70 -12.61 -16.40 4.26
C LEU A 70 -12.84 -15.29 3.25
N LEU A 71 -11.96 -14.28 3.25
CA LEU A 71 -12.16 -13.08 2.46
C LEU A 71 -10.81 -12.47 2.12
N GLN A 72 -10.64 -12.13 0.85
CA GLN A 72 -9.59 -11.24 0.36
C GLN A 72 -10.24 -9.95 -0.08
N LEU A 73 -9.71 -8.81 0.39
CA LEU A 73 -10.16 -7.49 -0.01
C LEU A 73 -8.97 -6.65 -0.45
N ASN A 74 -9.13 -6.01 -1.60
CA ASN A 74 -8.29 -4.91 -1.98
C ASN A 74 -8.70 -3.66 -1.19
N GLY A 75 -7.72 -2.87 -0.76
CA GLY A 75 -7.91 -1.72 0.12
C GLY A 75 -7.04 -0.54 -0.29
N ASP A 76 -6.79 -0.42 -1.58
CA ASP A 76 -6.00 0.64 -2.19
C ASP A 76 -6.75 1.96 -2.10
N LEU A 77 -6.03 3.02 -1.73
CA LEU A 77 -6.57 4.38 -1.67
C LEU A 77 -5.71 5.28 -2.58
N PRO A 78 -5.81 5.15 -3.91
CA PRO A 78 -4.89 5.83 -4.84
C PRO A 78 -4.96 7.36 -4.74
N LYS A 79 -6.10 7.92 -4.32
CA LYS A 79 -6.27 9.37 -4.14
C LYS A 79 -5.46 9.94 -2.98
N ASP A 80 -5.47 9.24 -1.84
CA ASP A 80 -4.78 9.70 -0.63
C ASP A 80 -3.35 9.17 -0.55
N PHE A 81 -3.12 7.99 -1.13
CA PHE A 81 -1.87 7.24 -1.09
C PHE A 81 -1.53 6.67 -2.48
N PRO A 82 -1.09 7.52 -3.43
CA PRO A 82 -0.70 7.06 -4.76
C PRO A 82 0.52 6.13 -4.67
N GLY A 83 0.51 5.05 -5.45
CA GLY A 83 1.57 4.03 -5.42
C GLY A 83 1.55 3.11 -4.19
N HIS A 84 0.59 3.25 -3.29
CA HIS A 84 0.43 2.34 -2.16
C HIS A 84 -0.63 1.29 -2.44
N GLU A 85 -0.19 0.05 -2.52
CA GLU A 85 -1.07 -1.11 -2.59
C GLU A 85 -1.28 -1.69 -1.18
N ARG A 86 -2.51 -2.09 -0.88
CA ARG A 86 -2.95 -2.66 0.38
C ARG A 86 -3.94 -3.78 0.14
N ARG A 87 -3.62 -4.97 0.67
CA ARG A 87 -4.53 -6.11 0.63
C ARG A 87 -4.77 -6.69 2.02
N LEU A 88 -6.03 -6.98 2.32
CA LEU A 88 -6.46 -7.61 3.56
C LEU A 88 -6.88 -9.06 3.29
N TYR A 89 -6.39 -9.99 4.10
CA TYR A 89 -6.74 -11.41 4.05
C TYR A 89 -7.32 -11.80 5.40
N VAL A 90 -8.58 -12.19 5.43
CA VAL A 90 -9.27 -12.68 6.61
C VAL A 90 -9.22 -14.20 6.59
N LEU A 91 -8.58 -14.79 7.59
CA LEU A 91 -8.40 -16.22 7.75
C LEU A 91 -9.21 -16.73 8.95
N SER A 92 -9.77 -17.94 8.86
CA SER A 92 -10.48 -18.56 9.98
C SER A 92 -10.18 -20.04 10.14
N CYS A 93 -10.33 -20.51 11.38
CA CYS A 93 -10.29 -21.91 11.72
C CYS A 93 -11.63 -22.59 11.48
N ARG A 94 -11.63 -23.73 10.79
CA ARG A 94 -12.84 -24.52 10.49
C ARG A 94 -13.37 -25.33 11.68
N ARG A 95 -12.50 -25.66 12.65
CA ARG A 95 -12.88 -26.51 13.79
C ARG A 95 -13.99 -25.86 14.63
N LYS A 96 -15.06 -26.61 14.90
CA LYS A 96 -16.19 -26.17 15.74
C LYS A 96 -15.74 -25.73 17.14
N THR A 97 -14.75 -26.42 17.72
CA THR A 97 -14.19 -26.13 19.04
C THR A 97 -13.43 -24.79 19.12
N CYS A 98 -13.06 -24.20 17.98
CA CYS A 98 -12.37 -22.91 17.92
C CYS A 98 -13.32 -21.74 17.67
N ARG A 99 -14.57 -21.98 17.25
CA ARG A 99 -15.50 -20.90 16.91
C ARG A 99 -15.71 -19.95 18.08
N ARG A 100 -15.80 -18.64 17.78
CA ARG A 100 -15.99 -17.56 18.77
C ARG A 100 -14.90 -17.47 19.85
N LYS A 101 -13.76 -18.13 19.67
CA LYS A 101 -12.60 -17.98 20.54
C LYS A 101 -11.63 -16.98 19.94
N GLU A 102 -10.98 -16.22 20.79
CA GLU A 102 -9.95 -15.27 20.38
C GLU A 102 -8.80 -15.98 19.65
N GLY A 103 -8.40 -15.45 18.50
CA GLY A 103 -7.39 -16.06 17.63
C GLY A 103 -7.85 -17.26 16.79
N SER A 104 -9.16 -17.54 16.76
CA SER A 104 -9.79 -18.45 15.78
C SER A 104 -9.99 -17.79 14.40
N ILE A 105 -10.01 -16.46 14.37
CA ILE A 105 -10.00 -15.62 13.17
C ILE A 105 -8.71 -14.78 13.23
N ARG A 106 -8.05 -14.59 12.09
CA ARG A 106 -6.86 -13.74 11.98
C ARG A 106 -6.96 -12.93 10.70
N VAL A 107 -6.48 -11.69 10.76
CA VAL A 107 -6.39 -10.82 9.59
C VAL A 107 -4.91 -10.57 9.30
N VAL A 108 -4.51 -10.79 8.05
CA VAL A 108 -3.20 -10.41 7.54
C VAL A 108 -3.38 -9.17 6.67
N ARG A 109 -2.58 -8.14 6.95
CA ARG A 109 -2.52 -6.93 6.15
C ARG A 109 -1.20 -6.93 5.39
N SER A 110 -1.27 -6.91 4.08
CA SER A 110 -0.11 -6.73 3.21
C SER A 110 -0.10 -5.31 2.66
N LEU A 111 1.09 -4.72 2.62
CA LEU A 111 1.34 -3.37 2.13
C LEU A 111 2.52 -3.42 1.19
N ARG A 112 2.41 -2.72 0.07
CA ARG A 112 3.52 -2.46 -0.85
C ARG A 112 3.47 -0.98 -1.21
N SER A 113 4.62 -0.34 -1.17
CA SER A 113 4.80 1.00 -1.72
C SER A 113 5.66 0.88 -2.96
N SER A 114 5.13 1.31 -4.10
CA SER A 114 5.92 1.65 -5.28
C SER A 114 6.14 3.16 -5.31
N GLU A 115 7.23 3.61 -5.93
CA GLU A 115 7.34 5.02 -6.27
C GLU A 115 6.19 5.33 -7.25
N ALA A 116 5.30 6.25 -6.86
CA ALA A 116 4.20 6.65 -7.72
C ALA A 116 4.76 7.13 -9.07
N PRO A 117 4.21 6.70 -10.21
CA PRO A 117 4.51 7.32 -11.48
C PRO A 117 4.25 8.81 -11.32
N LYS A 118 5.29 9.65 -11.48
CA LYS A 118 5.10 11.09 -11.56
C LYS A 118 4.11 11.30 -12.70
N GLU A 119 2.91 11.78 -12.37
CA GLU A 119 1.98 12.23 -13.40
C GLU A 119 2.75 13.27 -14.22
N VAL A 120 3.13 12.89 -15.44
CA VAL A 120 3.56 13.86 -16.44
C VAL A 120 2.29 14.65 -16.67
N GLN A 121 2.20 15.81 -16.02
CA GLN A 121 1.18 16.80 -16.31
C GLN A 121 1.25 16.99 -17.81
N LYS A 122 0.26 16.45 -18.51
CA LYS A 122 0.06 16.69 -19.92
C LYS A 122 -0.39 18.14 -19.95
N GLU A 123 0.59 19.03 -20.03
CA GLU A 123 0.41 20.46 -20.17
C GLU A 123 -0.52 20.62 -21.37
N GLU A 124 -1.79 20.91 -21.08
CA GLU A 124 -2.78 21.21 -22.09
C GLU A 124 -2.21 22.38 -22.89
N ALA A 125 -1.82 22.10 -24.12
CA ALA A 125 -1.26 23.08 -25.02
C ALA A 125 -2.25 24.25 -25.17
N LYS A 126 -1.98 25.34 -24.46
CA LYS A 126 -2.64 26.63 -24.71
C LYS A 126 -2.42 26.98 -26.19
N PRO A 127 -3.47 27.33 -26.95
CA PRO A 127 -3.32 27.67 -28.36
C PRO A 127 -2.48 28.95 -28.50
N ALA A 128 -1.44 28.86 -29.33
CA ALA A 128 -0.50 29.94 -29.62
C ALA A 128 -1.19 31.16 -30.28
N PRO A 129 -0.90 32.40 -29.83
CA PRO A 129 -1.15 33.59 -30.63
C PRO A 129 0.04 33.86 -31.59
N LYS A 130 -0.31 34.23 -32.83
CA LYS A 130 0.58 34.47 -33.99
C LYS A 130 1.56 35.65 -33.79
N PRO A 131 2.67 35.72 -34.57
CA PRO A 131 3.83 36.58 -34.30
C PRO A 131 3.82 37.92 -35.05
N THR A 132 4.46 38.93 -34.46
CA THR A 132 4.99 40.15 -35.13
C THR A 132 6.13 40.76 -34.26
N PRO A 133 7.04 41.59 -34.82
CA PRO A 133 8.47 41.27 -34.82
C PRO A 133 9.38 42.18 -33.97
N GLN A 134 10.51 41.58 -33.57
CA GLN A 134 11.87 42.11 -33.34
C GLN A 134 12.10 43.45 -32.60
N GLY A 135 12.78 43.34 -31.45
CA GLY A 135 13.52 44.42 -30.80
C GLY A 135 14.59 43.85 -29.86
N GLN A 136 15.83 44.30 -30.01
CA GLN A 136 17.08 43.72 -29.51
C GLN A 136 17.29 43.93 -28.00
N GLY A 137 18.04 43.04 -27.32
CA GLY A 137 18.73 43.43 -26.09
C GLY A 137 19.10 42.36 -25.06
N LYS A 138 20.35 41.90 -25.12
CA LYS A 138 21.22 41.40 -24.03
C LYS A 138 20.86 40.13 -23.25
N VAL A 139 21.64 39.09 -23.58
CA VAL A 139 22.11 38.02 -22.71
C VAL A 139 22.94 38.61 -21.56
N VAL A 140 22.58 38.34 -20.31
CA VAL A 140 23.52 38.30 -19.17
C VAL A 140 23.12 37.18 -18.21
N SER A 141 23.85 36.08 -18.35
CA SER A 141 24.30 35.09 -17.37
C SER A 141 23.81 35.19 -15.91
N ASN A 142 23.28 34.07 -15.42
CA ASN A 142 23.33 33.52 -14.06
C ASN A 142 23.88 34.45 -12.97
N THR A 143 22.98 35.19 -12.32
CA THR A 143 23.27 35.79 -11.02
C THR A 143 22.77 34.85 -9.94
N MET A 144 23.73 34.27 -9.21
CA MET A 144 23.59 33.59 -7.93
C MET A 144 22.55 34.27 -7.02
N PHE A 145 21.41 33.61 -6.82
CA PHE A 145 20.41 34.01 -5.83
C PHE A 145 20.92 33.89 -4.37
N GLY A 146 22.00 33.14 -4.14
CA GLY A 146 22.57 32.92 -2.80
C GLY A 146 23.30 34.12 -2.20
N ASP A 147 23.93 34.97 -3.02
CA ASP A 147 24.80 36.06 -2.53
C ASP A 147 24.04 37.30 -2.05
N SER A 148 22.81 37.52 -2.56
CA SER A 148 21.93 38.60 -2.10
C SER A 148 21.08 38.23 -0.88
N LEU A 149 21.07 36.94 -0.50
CA LEU A 149 20.29 36.42 0.62
C LEU A 149 21.16 36.14 1.87
N PHE A 150 22.46 35.88 1.71
CA PHE A 150 23.38 35.60 2.81
C PHE A 150 24.58 36.52 2.93
N GLY A 151 24.57 37.66 2.20
CA GLY A 151 25.38 38.84 2.48
C GLY A 151 26.80 38.55 2.97
N SER A 152 27.66 37.95 2.14
CA SER A 152 29.08 37.85 2.45
C SER A 152 29.92 38.27 1.25
N LYS A 153 30.29 39.55 1.24
CA LYS A 153 31.40 40.02 0.40
C LYS A 153 32.67 40.05 1.28
N PRO A 154 33.80 39.49 0.84
CA PRO A 154 34.98 39.36 1.67
C PRO A 154 35.77 40.66 1.62
N THR A 155 35.80 41.38 2.72
CA THR A 155 36.80 42.41 2.99
C THR A 155 37.34 42.19 4.39
N GLY A 156 38.66 42.05 4.48
CA GLY A 156 39.39 41.52 5.61
C GLY A 156 39.07 42.15 6.97
N GLY A 157 39.08 41.29 7.98
CA GLY A 157 38.94 41.66 9.38
C GLY A 157 38.96 40.39 10.21
N ALA A 158 40.04 40.18 10.94
CA ALA A 158 40.31 39.01 11.74
C ALA A 158 39.30 38.82 12.87
N PHE A 159 38.46 37.78 12.83
CA PHE A 159 37.95 37.05 14.01
C PHE A 159 37.56 35.64 13.57
N GLY A 160 38.36 34.65 13.97
CA GLY A 160 38.11 33.24 13.72
C GLY A 160 37.07 32.67 14.68
N GLY A 161 36.26 31.74 14.18
CA GLY A 161 35.38 30.91 15.00
C GLY A 161 34.26 30.27 14.18
N ASN A 162 34.48 29.04 13.71
CA ASN A 162 33.41 28.20 13.17
C ASN A 162 32.59 27.65 14.35
N PRO A 163 31.26 27.89 14.44
CA PRO A 163 30.45 27.54 15.61
C PRO A 163 30.14 26.03 15.76
N PHE A 164 30.79 25.17 14.97
CA PHE A 164 30.59 23.72 14.99
C PHE A 164 31.84 22.92 15.37
N SER A 165 32.88 23.55 15.92
CA SER A 165 34.10 22.83 16.30
C SER A 165 34.79 23.40 17.53
N SER A 166 34.54 22.81 18.70
CA SER A 166 35.59 22.40 19.64
C SER A 166 35.01 21.58 20.80
N ALA A 167 35.64 20.45 21.06
CA ALA A 167 35.39 19.48 22.14
C ALA A 167 35.57 20.08 23.56
N PRO A 168 35.02 19.42 24.61
CA PRO A 168 34.95 19.99 25.96
C PRO A 168 36.19 19.69 26.80
N ALA A 169 36.51 20.63 27.69
CA ALA A 169 37.24 20.37 28.92
C ALA A 169 36.23 19.89 29.98
N GLY A 170 36.44 18.69 30.52
CA GLY A 170 35.62 18.16 31.61
C GLY A 170 35.41 16.66 31.48
N ALA A 171 36.15 15.89 32.27
CA ALA A 171 36.04 14.46 32.38
C ALA A 171 34.61 14.04 32.80
N SER A 172 33.94 13.28 31.94
CA SER A 172 32.90 12.34 32.34
C SER A 172 33.03 11.08 31.49
N ALA A 173 33.28 9.96 32.16
CA ALA A 173 33.44 8.66 31.53
C ALA A 173 32.14 8.21 30.85
N ASN A 174 32.26 7.64 29.64
CA ASN A 174 31.14 7.02 28.93
C ASN A 174 30.79 5.65 29.54
N PRO A 175 29.53 5.40 29.96
CA PRO A 175 29.13 4.18 30.68
C PRO A 175 28.88 2.95 29.78
N PHE A 176 29.33 2.97 28.52
CA PHE A 176 29.11 1.89 27.55
C PHE A 176 30.40 1.32 26.93
N SER A 177 31.58 1.70 27.45
CA SER A 177 32.83 1.13 26.97
C SER A 177 33.26 -0.04 27.85
N THR A 178 32.97 -1.27 27.39
CA THR A 178 33.66 -2.47 27.85
C THR A 178 35.04 -2.53 27.18
N ALA A 179 36.09 -2.24 27.94
CA ALA A 179 37.46 -2.56 27.53
C ALA A 179 37.86 -3.90 28.17
N ALA A 180 38.26 -4.84 27.32
CA ALA A 180 38.98 -6.06 27.66
C ALA A 180 40.01 -6.31 26.55
N PRO A 181 41.08 -7.10 26.78
CA PRO A 181 41.68 -7.52 28.06
C PRO A 181 42.83 -6.60 28.51
#